data_AF-A0A060GZT9-F1
#
_entry.id   AF-A0A060GZT9-F1
#
_cell.length_a   1.000
_cell.length_b   1.000
_cell.length_c   1.000
_cell.angle_alpha   90.00
_cell.angle_beta   90.00
_cell.angle_gamma   90.00
#
_symmetry.space_group_name_H-M   'P 1'
#
loop_
_entity.id
_entity.type
_entity.pdbx_description
1 polymer ?
#
loop_
_entity_poly.entity_id
_entity_poly.type
_entity_poly.pdbx_seq_one_letter_code
_entity_poly.pdbx_strand_id
1 'polypeptide(L)'
;MTGIGYSSYNDPRLQPPQDDAKEYFAERVNARVQDYLSDPEKIEEADEWVAGTLSEAHYKEMEIVLADLHALPSDQLSDSDVLARLYALAEVQGLARMEQLRILAAQDVKEEMRRESECFHAMWSDAMQEEYA
;
A
#
# COMPACT_ATOMS: atom_id res chain seq x y z
N MET A 1 21.93 7.69 -50.47
CA MET A 1 22.48 8.33 -49.26
C MET A 1 21.34 8.49 -48.28
N THR A 2 21.28 7.56 -47.33
CA THR A 2 20.28 7.45 -46.27
C THR A 2 20.73 8.23 -45.04
N GLY A 3 19.81 8.96 -44.42
CA GLY A 3 20.05 9.70 -43.19
C GLY A 3 18.75 10.27 -42.65
N ILE A 4 17.82 9.41 -42.24
CA ILE A 4 16.65 9.81 -41.47
C ILE A 4 17.11 9.84 -40.01
N GLY A 5 17.48 11.02 -39.52
CA GLY A 5 17.86 11.24 -38.14
C GLY A 5 16.67 11.07 -37.23
N TYR A 6 16.73 10.04 -36.38
CA TYR A 6 15.79 9.81 -35.30
C TYR A 6 15.91 10.95 -34.27
N SER A 7 14.91 11.82 -34.24
CA SER A 7 14.64 12.73 -33.11
C SER A 7 13.19 12.51 -32.70
N SER A 8 12.91 11.34 -32.11
CA SER A 8 11.55 10.94 -31.72
C SER A 8 11.37 10.76 -30.20
N TYR A 9 12.43 10.91 -29.40
CA TYR A 9 12.34 10.70 -27.95
C TYR A 9 11.74 11.89 -27.18
N ASN A 10 11.42 13.00 -27.87
CA ASN A 10 10.88 14.23 -27.27
C ASN A 10 9.48 14.62 -27.80
N ASP A 11 8.77 13.75 -28.54
CA ASP A 11 7.37 14.05 -28.91
C ASP A 11 6.44 13.74 -27.72
N PRO A 12 5.79 14.75 -27.12
CA PRO A 12 4.88 14.55 -25.99
C PRO A 12 3.68 13.66 -26.33
N ARG A 13 3.38 13.44 -27.62
CA ARG A 13 2.29 12.56 -28.09
C ARG A 13 2.65 11.08 -28.10
N LEU A 14 3.93 10.75 -28.00
CA LEU A 14 4.44 9.36 -27.94
C LEU A 14 4.80 8.95 -26.51
N GLN A 15 4.66 9.85 -25.53
CA GLN A 15 4.72 9.47 -24.13
C GLN A 15 3.43 8.69 -23.80
N PRO A 16 3.53 7.55 -23.08
CA PRO A 16 2.32 6.89 -22.58
C PRO A 16 1.52 7.91 -21.78
N PRO A 17 0.19 7.95 -21.93
CA PRO A 17 -0.67 8.83 -21.14
C PRO A 17 -0.30 8.72 -19.67
N GLN A 18 -0.10 9.85 -18.99
CA GLN A 18 0.24 9.86 -17.56
C GLN A 18 -0.82 9.17 -16.70
N ASP A 19 -2.05 9.05 -17.23
CA ASP A 19 -3.14 8.30 -16.62
C ASP A 19 -2.84 6.79 -16.59
N ASP A 20 -2.28 6.22 -17.66
CA ASP A 20 -1.86 4.81 -17.70
C ASP A 20 -0.80 4.49 -16.64
N ALA A 21 0.14 5.41 -16.39
CA ALA A 21 1.20 5.21 -15.40
C ALA A 21 0.67 5.27 -13.95
N LYS A 22 -0.31 6.15 -13.68
CA LYS A 22 -0.96 6.24 -12.36
C LYS A 22 -1.85 5.03 -12.11
N GLU A 23 -2.62 4.61 -13.11
CA GLU A 23 -3.44 3.40 -13.03
C GLU A 23 -2.57 2.17 -12.83
N TYR A 24 -1.50 2.01 -13.61
CA TYR A 24 -0.54 0.93 -13.44
C TYR A 24 0.10 0.89 -12.04
N PHE A 25 0.48 2.07 -11.49
CA PHE A 25 0.98 2.15 -10.11
C PHE A 25 -0.09 1.72 -9.09
N ALA A 26 -1.32 2.20 -9.23
CA ALA A 26 -2.41 1.86 -8.34
C ALA A 26 -2.75 0.35 -8.39
N GLU A 27 -2.72 -0.26 -9.57
CA GLU A 27 -2.90 -1.70 -9.75
C GLU A 27 -1.81 -2.50 -9.04
N ARG A 28 -0.53 -2.13 -9.20
CA ARG A 28 0.58 -2.80 -8.49
C ARG A 28 0.47 -2.65 -6.97
N VAL A 29 0.09 -1.46 -6.48
CA VAL A 29 -0.12 -1.24 -5.05
C VAL A 29 -1.28 -2.10 -4.54
N ASN A 30 -2.41 -2.13 -5.25
CA ASN A 30 -3.55 -2.95 -4.85
C ASN A 30 -3.20 -4.44 -4.81
N ALA A 31 -2.48 -4.94 -5.82
CA ALA A 31 -1.98 -6.32 -5.83
C ALA A 31 -1.08 -6.59 -4.62
N ARG A 32 -0.12 -5.71 -4.34
CA ARG A 32 0.79 -5.84 -3.20
C ARG A 32 0.05 -5.82 -1.86
N VAL A 33 -0.99 -5.01 -1.71
CA VAL A 33 -1.83 -5.00 -0.51
C VAL A 33 -2.54 -6.34 -0.32
N GLN A 34 -3.04 -6.97 -1.39
CA GLN A 34 -3.64 -8.30 -1.29
C GLN A 34 -2.63 -9.35 -0.82
N ASP A 35 -1.39 -9.27 -1.29
CA ASP A 35 -0.31 -10.14 -0.81
C ASP A 35 -0.05 -9.91 0.69
N TYR A 36 0.01 -8.65 1.13
CA TYR A 36 0.26 -8.30 2.54
C TYR A 36 -0.86 -8.74 3.49
N LEU A 37 -2.11 -8.81 3.03
CA LEU A 37 -3.22 -9.30 3.86
C LEU A 37 -3.09 -10.78 4.26
N SER A 38 -2.26 -11.54 3.54
CA SER A 38 -1.96 -12.93 3.85
C SER A 38 -0.59 -13.10 4.53
N ASP A 39 0.14 -12.01 4.77
CA ASP A 39 1.48 -11.99 5.35
C ASP A 39 1.45 -11.44 6.79
N PRO A 40 1.61 -12.32 7.81
CA PRO A 40 1.58 -11.90 9.21
C PRO A 40 2.65 -10.88 9.57
N GLU A 41 3.86 -10.96 8.98
CA GLU A 41 4.95 -10.03 9.29
C GLU A 41 4.62 -8.62 8.79
N LYS A 42 3.95 -8.53 7.63
CA LYS A 42 3.48 -7.25 7.09
C LYS A 42 2.31 -6.65 7.85
N ILE A 43 1.44 -7.50 8.38
CA ILE A 43 0.37 -7.07 9.29
C ILE A 43 0.97 -6.52 10.58
N GLU A 44 1.95 -7.22 11.17
CA GLU A 44 2.64 -6.77 12.37
C GLU A 44 3.37 -5.44 12.15
N GLU A 45 4.13 -5.32 11.06
CA GLU A 45 4.79 -4.06 10.69
C GLU A 45 3.79 -2.91 10.57
N ALA A 46 2.65 -3.12 9.89
CA ALA A 46 1.62 -2.10 9.77
C ALA A 46 0.99 -1.73 11.14
N ASP A 47 0.76 -2.72 11.99
CA ASP A 47 0.21 -2.51 13.33
C ASP A 47 1.18 -1.73 14.23
N GLU A 48 2.49 -2.00 14.15
CA GLU A 48 3.52 -1.24 14.87
C GLU A 48 3.53 0.24 14.47
N TRP A 49 3.39 0.53 13.17
CA TRP A 49 3.29 1.91 12.68
C TRP A 49 2.00 2.61 13.14
N VAL A 50 0.89 1.88 13.26
CA VAL A 50 -0.40 2.42 13.71
C VAL A 50 -0.45 2.56 15.24
N ALA A 51 0.36 1.81 15.98
CA ALA A 51 0.36 1.83 17.43
C ALA A 51 0.56 3.24 18.00
N GLY A 52 -0.39 3.67 18.85
CA GLY A 52 -0.35 4.99 19.48
C GLY A 52 -0.72 6.18 18.57
N THR A 53 -1.09 5.94 17.30
CA THR A 53 -1.49 7.02 16.37
C THR A 53 -2.95 7.44 16.51
N LEU A 54 -3.78 6.58 17.10
CA LEU A 54 -5.20 6.85 17.28
C LEU A 54 -5.45 7.72 18.51
N SER A 55 -6.64 8.29 18.60
CA SER A 55 -6.98 9.20 19.69
C SER A 55 -6.99 8.50 21.05
N GLU A 56 -6.62 9.22 22.11
CA GLU A 56 -6.77 8.75 23.50
C GLU A 56 -8.20 8.30 23.82
N ALA A 57 -9.20 9.03 23.30
CA ALA A 57 -10.61 8.68 23.45
C ALA A 57 -10.95 7.31 22.85
N HIS A 58 -10.35 6.96 21.71
CA HIS A 58 -10.53 5.65 21.09
C HIS A 58 -9.94 4.54 21.96
N TYR A 59 -8.71 4.70 22.45
CA TYR A 59 -8.09 3.71 23.34
C TYR A 59 -8.85 3.54 24.65
N LYS A 60 -9.31 4.64 25.24
CA LYS A 60 -10.15 4.62 26.44
C LYS A 60 -11.47 3.86 26.19
N GLU A 61 -12.13 4.12 25.06
CA GLU A 61 -13.36 3.42 24.71
C GLU A 61 -13.12 1.92 24.51
N MET A 62 -12.00 1.55 23.89
CA MET A 62 -11.59 0.15 23.73
C MET A 62 -11.38 -0.56 25.08
N GLU A 63 -10.72 0.08 26.04
CA GLU A 63 -10.55 -0.45 27.40
C GLU A 63 -11.90 -0.69 28.09
N ILE A 64 -12.84 0.27 27.98
CA ILE A 64 -14.18 0.16 28.56
C ILE A 64 -14.97 -0.98 27.91
N VAL A 65 -15.02 -1.02 26.57
CA VAL A 65 -15.79 -2.04 25.84
C VAL A 65 -15.26 -3.45 26.12
N LEU A 66 -13.95 -3.62 26.26
CA LEU A 66 -13.37 -4.91 26.63
C LEU A 66 -13.72 -5.32 28.07
N ALA A 67 -13.77 -4.37 29.00
CA ALA A 67 -14.24 -4.64 30.36
C ALA A 67 -15.74 -5.01 30.39
N ASP A 68 -16.57 -4.31 29.60
CA ASP A 68 -17.99 -4.59 29.46
C ASP A 68 -18.23 -5.98 28.83
N LEU A 69 -17.44 -6.34 27.80
CA LEU A 69 -17.49 -7.65 27.15
C LEU A 69 -17.19 -8.79 28.14
N HIS A 70 -16.21 -8.60 29.03
CA HIS A 70 -15.87 -9.61 30.04
C HIS A 70 -17.05 -9.88 31.01
N ALA A 71 -17.82 -8.84 31.34
CA ALA A 71 -18.97 -8.95 32.23
C ALA A 71 -20.23 -9.49 31.54
N LEU A 72 -20.27 -9.51 30.19
CA LEU A 72 -21.43 -9.92 29.41
C LEU A 72 -21.48 -11.45 29.24
N PRO A 73 -22.60 -12.11 29.59
CA PRO A 73 -22.82 -13.52 29.24
C PRO A 73 -22.76 -13.74 27.73
N SER A 74 -22.03 -14.77 27.28
CA SER A 74 -21.79 -15.00 25.86
C SER A 74 -23.06 -15.30 25.05
N ASP A 75 -24.09 -15.85 25.68
CA ASP A 75 -25.41 -16.09 25.10
C ASP A 75 -26.21 -14.80 24.82
N GLN A 76 -25.76 -13.67 25.36
CA GLN A 76 -26.38 -12.35 25.17
C GLN A 76 -25.59 -11.45 24.22
N LEU A 77 -24.47 -11.93 23.65
CA LEU A 77 -23.58 -11.11 22.84
C LEU A 77 -24.23 -10.58 21.55
N SER A 78 -24.97 -11.44 20.83
CA SER A 78 -25.45 -11.16 19.47
C SER A 78 -26.36 -9.94 19.33
N ASP A 79 -27.12 -9.62 20.38
CA ASP A 79 -28.06 -8.49 20.40
C ASP A 79 -27.60 -7.36 21.35
N SER A 80 -26.34 -7.39 21.78
CA SER A 80 -25.82 -6.43 22.76
C SER A 80 -25.26 -5.15 22.12
N ASP A 81 -25.44 -4.03 22.82
CA ASP A 81 -24.77 -2.77 22.49
C ASP A 81 -23.23 -2.88 22.54
N VAL A 82 -22.71 -3.81 23.36
CA VAL A 82 -21.27 -4.12 23.45
C VAL A 82 -20.73 -4.61 22.11
N LEU A 83 -21.46 -5.51 21.43
CA LEU A 83 -21.05 -6.01 20.11
C LEU A 83 -21.03 -4.88 19.07
N ALA A 84 -22.03 -4.00 19.08
CA ALA A 84 -22.06 -2.84 18.19
C ALA A 84 -20.87 -1.90 18.43
N ARG A 85 -20.54 -1.61 19.70
CA ARG A 85 -19.37 -0.80 20.07
C ARG A 85 -18.05 -1.47 19.66
N LEU A 86 -17.92 -2.79 19.82
CA LEU A 86 -16.76 -3.55 19.36
C LEU A 86 -16.54 -3.42 17.85
N TYR A 87 -17.60 -3.56 17.05
CA TYR A 87 -17.48 -3.40 15.60
C TYR A 87 -17.10 -1.98 15.19
N ALA A 88 -17.66 -0.96 15.85
CA ALA A 88 -17.30 0.43 15.57
C ALA A 88 -15.81 0.72 15.89
N LEU A 89 -15.29 0.17 16.99
CA LEU A 89 -13.87 0.27 17.33
C LEU A 89 -12.99 -0.51 16.34
N ALA A 90 -13.39 -1.74 16.00
CA ALA A 90 -12.67 -2.59 15.05
C ALA A 90 -12.62 -1.98 13.65
N GLU A 91 -13.66 -1.27 13.22
CA GLU A 91 -13.69 -0.55 11.94
C GLU A 91 -12.60 0.53 11.89
N VAL A 92 -12.49 1.36 12.94
CA VAL A 92 -11.44 2.40 13.02
C VAL A 92 -10.05 1.76 12.95
N GLN A 93 -9.84 0.65 13.67
CA GLN A 93 -8.56 -0.06 13.68
C GLN A 93 -8.24 -0.70 12.34
N GLY A 94 -9.23 -1.35 11.75
CA GLY A 94 -9.13 -1.97 10.44
C GLY A 94 -8.79 -0.94 9.37
N LEU A 95 -9.44 0.23 9.37
CA LEU A 95 -9.15 1.32 8.44
C LEU A 95 -7.72 1.85 8.61
N ALA A 96 -7.26 2.06 9.85
CA ALA A 96 -5.91 2.52 10.12
C ALA A 96 -4.84 1.52 9.63
N ARG A 97 -5.03 0.22 9.93
CA ARG A 97 -4.16 -0.85 9.41
C ARG A 97 -4.16 -0.88 7.89
N MET A 98 -5.34 -0.85 7.27
CA MET A 98 -5.47 -0.91 5.80
C MET A 98 -4.78 0.27 5.11
N GLU A 99 -4.89 1.47 5.69
CA GLU A 99 -4.19 2.64 5.18
C GLU A 99 -2.67 2.49 5.30
N GLN A 100 -2.19 2.00 6.44
CA GLN A 100 -0.77 1.77 6.63
C GLN A 100 -0.21 0.69 5.68
N LEU A 101 -0.95 -0.39 5.46
CA LEU A 101 -0.59 -1.42 4.48
C LEU A 101 -0.47 -0.84 3.06
N ARG A 102 -1.37 0.08 2.67
CA ARG A 102 -1.28 0.78 1.38
C ARG A 102 -0.04 1.67 1.30
N ILE A 103 0.31 2.36 2.40
CA ILE A 103 1.52 3.20 2.46
C ILE A 103 2.77 2.34 2.25
N LEU A 104 2.90 1.22 2.98
CA LEU A 104 4.02 0.29 2.84
C LEU A 104 4.09 -0.28 1.42
N ALA A 105 2.96 -0.77 0.89
CA ALA A 105 2.88 -1.28 -0.48
C ALA A 105 3.29 -0.24 -1.53
N ALA A 106 2.84 1.01 -1.37
CA ALA A 106 3.19 2.12 -2.26
C ALA A 106 4.69 2.45 -2.21
N GLN A 107 5.33 2.36 -1.04
CA GLN A 107 6.77 2.57 -0.90
C GLN A 107 7.56 1.46 -1.60
N ASP A 108 7.18 0.20 -1.39
CA ASP A 108 7.86 -0.94 -1.98
C ASP A 108 7.71 -0.98 -3.50
N VAL A 109 6.51 -0.69 -4.03
CA VAL A 109 6.28 -0.61 -5.48
C VAL A 109 7.09 0.54 -6.09
N LYS A 110 7.20 1.70 -5.43
CA LYS A 110 8.04 2.81 -5.93
C LYS A 110 9.51 2.40 -5.99
N GLU A 111 10.01 1.73 -4.97
CA GLU A 111 11.40 1.29 -4.90
C GLU A 111 11.69 0.20 -5.95
N GLU A 112 10.75 -0.72 -6.18
CA GLU A 112 10.83 -1.72 -7.24
C GLU A 112 10.86 -1.08 -8.63
N MET A 113 9.93 -0.17 -8.92
CA MET A 113 9.91 0.57 -10.19
C MET A 113 11.18 1.40 -10.41
N ARG A 114 11.74 1.99 -9.34
CA ARG A 114 13.02 2.70 -9.41
C ARG A 114 14.14 1.76 -9.82
N ARG A 115 14.25 0.59 -9.18
CA ARG A 115 15.26 -0.43 -9.50
C ARG A 115 15.10 -0.97 -10.92
N GLU A 116 13.87 -1.24 -11.36
CA GLU A 116 13.57 -1.67 -12.73
C GLU A 116 14.07 -0.64 -13.75
N SER A 117 13.81 0.64 -13.51
CA SER A 117 14.29 1.74 -14.36
C SER A 117 15.82 1.86 -14.39
N GLU A 118 16.46 1.74 -13.22
CA GLU A 118 17.93 1.79 -13.10
C GLU A 118 18.61 0.63 -13.85
N CYS A 119 18.07 -0.59 -13.74
CA CYS A 119 18.55 -1.74 -14.49
C CYS A 119 18.37 -1.56 -16.00
N PHE A 120 17.23 -1.02 -16.43
CA PHE A 120 16.98 -0.74 -17.84
C PHE A 120 17.97 0.29 -18.40
N HIS A 121 18.23 1.36 -17.65
CA HIS A 121 19.21 2.39 -18.03
C HIS A 121 20.64 1.84 -18.13
N ALA A 122 21.05 0.98 -17.18
CA ALA A 122 22.37 0.34 -17.22
C ALA A 122 22.53 -0.56 -18.45
N MET A 123 21.54 -1.43 -18.72
CA MET A 123 21.57 -2.34 -19.86
C MET A 123 21.61 -1.61 -21.21
N TRP A 124 20.90 -0.48 -21.33
CA TRP A 124 20.89 0.33 -22.56
C TRP A 124 22.19 1.13 -22.73
N SER A 125 22.80 1.59 -21.63
CA SER A 125 24.11 2.24 -21.63
C SER A 125 25.21 1.29 -22.10
N ASP A 126 25.20 0.04 -21.64
CA ASP A 126 26.18 -0.97 -22.03
C ASP A 126 26.02 -1.38 -23.50
N ALA A 127 24.78 -1.58 -23.97
CA ALA A 127 24.51 -1.88 -25.38
C ALA A 127 24.96 -0.76 -26.34
N MET A 128 24.81 0.50 -25.93
CA MET A 128 25.30 1.65 -26.69
C MET A 128 26.83 1.77 -26.65
N GLN A 129 27.51 1.35 -25.56
CA GLN A 129 28.97 1.36 -25.52
C GLN A 129 29.59 0.29 -26.43
N GLU A 130 28.94 -0.87 -26.59
CA GLU A 130 29.38 -1.91 -27.53
C GLU A 130 29.20 -1.53 -29.01
N GLU A 131 28.24 -0.67 -29.35
CA GLU A 131 27.99 -0.24 -30.74
C GLU A 131 29.01 0.81 -31.25
N TYR A 132 29.71 1.50 -30.34
CA TYR A 132 30.71 2.53 -30.65
C TYR A 132 32.18 2.10 -30.41
N ALA A 133 32.42 0.83 -30.10
CA ALA A 133 33.76 0.22 -29.91
C ALA A 133 34.19 -0.61 -31.13
#